data_AF-A0A0L8FYV0-F1
#
_entry.id   AF-A0A0L8FYV0-F1
#
_cell.length_a   1.000
_cell.length_b   1.000
_cell.length_c   1.000
_cell.angle_alpha   90.00
_cell.angle_beta   90.00
_cell.angle_gamma   90.00
#
_symmetry.space_group_name_H-M   'P 1'
#
loop_
_entity.id
_entity.type
_entity.pdbx_description
1 polymer ?
#
loop_
_entity_poly.entity_id
_entity_poly.type
_entity_poly.pdbx_seq_one_letter_code
_entity_poly.pdbx_strand_id
1 'polypeptide(L)'
;MKNLFDTTYFRCSVVEDAATVEACGALKNVVAVGAGIGDGHKMGDNTKAAIVRLGMLEIIEFIDFFFKESNLRTYFESCGLADLVTTCHGGRNRKLGEALVYSNKTLIELEEEILKGQSFQGPLVAKAVFEILKSKKMVEKFPIFVAVHLICQRKMKTSEFINSLMNHPEHKTH
;
A
#
# COMPACT_ATOMS: atom_id res chain seq x y z
N MET A 1 12.20 19.56 -17.55
CA MET A 1 12.22 18.80 -16.28
C MET A 1 13.25 17.66 -16.33
N LYS A 2 13.18 16.72 -17.28
CA LYS A 2 14.13 15.58 -17.37
C LYS A 2 15.61 15.98 -17.28
N ASN A 3 16.07 16.92 -18.11
CA ASN A 3 17.48 17.36 -18.13
C ASN A 3 17.99 17.99 -16.81
N LEU A 4 17.10 18.36 -15.90
CA LEU A 4 17.47 18.91 -14.59
C LEU A 4 17.80 17.81 -13.57
N PHE A 5 17.17 16.64 -13.71
CA PHE A 5 17.28 15.55 -12.74
C PHE A 5 18.02 14.32 -13.27
N ASP A 6 18.04 14.10 -14.59
CA ASP A 6 18.62 12.90 -15.19
C ASP A 6 20.16 12.87 -15.09
N THR A 7 20.70 11.87 -14.39
CA THR A 7 22.14 11.60 -14.25
C THR A 7 22.46 10.13 -14.55
N THR A 8 23.74 9.75 -14.49
CA THR A 8 24.18 8.35 -14.71
C THR A 8 23.64 7.36 -13.67
N TYR A 9 23.31 7.83 -12.47
CA TYR A 9 22.80 7.01 -11.36
C TYR A 9 21.37 7.35 -10.93
N PHE A 10 20.75 8.36 -11.55
CA PHE A 10 19.37 8.75 -11.33
C PHE A 10 18.69 9.04 -12.67
N ARG A 11 18.10 8.02 -13.27
CA ARG A 11 17.47 8.08 -14.60
C ARG A 11 15.99 8.43 -14.45
N CYS A 12 15.49 9.36 -15.26
CA CYS A 12 14.11 9.83 -15.15
C CYS A 12 13.28 9.43 -16.38
N SER A 13 12.14 8.78 -16.17
CA SER A 13 11.06 8.66 -17.17
C SER A 13 10.10 9.84 -17.01
N VAL A 14 9.67 10.45 -18.11
CA VAL A 14 8.59 11.45 -18.11
C VAL A 14 7.34 10.80 -18.64
N VAL A 15 6.25 10.91 -17.91
CA VAL A 15 4.92 10.42 -18.28
C VAL A 15 3.92 11.56 -18.18
N GLU A 16 2.88 11.54 -19.03
CA GLU A 16 1.83 12.56 -19.05
C GLU A 16 0.75 12.30 -17.98
N ASP A 17 0.66 11.05 -17.51
CA ASP A 17 -0.31 10.56 -16.54
C ASP A 17 0.08 10.89 -15.09
N ALA A 18 0.07 12.18 -14.77
CA ALA A 18 0.48 12.69 -13.46
C ALA A 18 -0.39 12.16 -12.30
N ALA A 19 -1.70 11.99 -12.54
CA ALA A 19 -2.64 11.50 -11.54
C ALA A 19 -2.30 10.08 -11.07
N THR A 20 -1.99 9.18 -12.00
CA THR A 20 -1.60 7.80 -11.67
C THR A 20 -0.24 7.78 -10.96
N VAL A 21 0.72 8.61 -11.37
CA VAL A 21 2.03 8.74 -10.71
C VAL A 21 1.86 9.14 -9.23
N GLU A 22 1.07 10.18 -8.96
CA GLU A 22 0.86 10.70 -7.62
C GLU A 22 0.08 9.71 -6.74
N ALA A 23 -1.00 9.12 -7.28
CA ALA A 23 -1.81 8.15 -6.57
C ALA A 23 -1.04 6.87 -6.22
N CYS A 24 -0.20 6.35 -7.13
CA CYS A 24 0.69 5.21 -6.84
C CYS A 24 1.59 5.50 -5.63
N GLY A 25 2.18 6.70 -5.58
CA GLY A 25 3.06 7.12 -4.49
C GLY A 25 2.39 7.17 -3.13
N ALA A 26 1.10 7.51 -3.07
CA ALA A 26 0.31 7.48 -1.84
C ALA A 26 -0.12 6.06 -1.45
N LEU A 27 -0.74 5.33 -2.38
CA LEU A 27 -1.41 4.06 -2.11
C LEU A 27 -0.43 2.92 -1.80
N LYS A 28 0.80 2.95 -2.36
CA LYS A 28 1.84 1.96 -2.04
C LYS A 28 2.12 1.85 -0.54
N ASN A 29 1.95 2.95 0.20
CA ASN A 29 2.23 2.98 1.63
C ASN A 29 1.22 2.15 2.43
N VAL A 30 -0.02 2.02 1.95
CA VAL A 30 -1.04 1.17 2.55
C VAL A 30 -0.65 -0.30 2.36
N VAL A 31 -0.29 -0.68 1.13
CA VAL A 31 0.16 -2.05 0.82
C VAL A 31 1.42 -2.41 1.61
N ALA A 32 2.34 -1.46 1.79
CA ALA A 32 3.56 -1.66 2.58
C ALA A 32 3.26 -1.98 4.05
N VAL A 33 2.23 -1.38 4.67
CA VAL A 33 1.78 -1.78 6.01
C VAL A 33 1.30 -3.24 6.00
N GLY A 34 0.51 -3.64 4.99
CA GLY A 34 0.10 -5.03 4.79
C GLY A 34 1.28 -6.00 4.67
N ALA A 35 2.29 -5.64 3.88
CA ALA A 35 3.52 -6.44 3.73
C ALA A 35 4.27 -6.59 5.06
N GLY A 36 4.33 -5.51 5.85
CA GLY A 36 4.89 -5.53 7.20
C GLY A 36 4.12 -6.44 8.17
N ILE A 37 2.79 -6.46 8.09
CA ILE A 37 1.98 -7.39 8.89
C ILE A 37 2.31 -8.84 8.52
N GLY A 38 2.47 -9.14 7.23
CA GLY A 38 2.92 -10.44 6.76
C GLY A 38 4.30 -10.85 7.31
N ASP A 39 5.24 -9.89 7.38
CA ASP A 39 6.55 -10.08 8.00
C ASP A 39 6.47 -10.36 9.49
N GLY A 40 5.67 -9.59 10.23
CA GLY A 40 5.46 -9.78 11.66
C GLY A 40 4.88 -11.16 11.99
N HIS A 41 4.04 -11.70 11.12
CA HIS A 41 3.50 -13.07 11.25
C HIS A 41 4.40 -14.16 10.65
N LYS A 42 5.58 -13.81 10.11
CA LYS A 42 6.54 -14.73 9.50
C LYS A 42 5.94 -15.58 8.36
N MET A 43 5.08 -14.97 7.54
CA MET A 43 4.35 -15.68 6.47
C MET A 43 5.21 -16.07 5.26
N GLY A 44 6.47 -15.62 5.19
CA GLY A 44 7.43 -15.93 4.13
C GLY A 44 7.24 -15.14 2.83
N ASP A 45 8.22 -15.28 1.93
CA ASP A 45 8.33 -14.42 0.74
C ASP A 45 7.21 -14.66 -0.28
N ASN A 46 6.71 -15.88 -0.43
CA ASN A 46 5.59 -16.16 -1.34
C ASN A 46 4.32 -15.43 -0.91
N THR A 47 4.04 -15.38 0.40
CA THR A 47 2.89 -14.64 0.92
C THR A 47 3.09 -13.14 0.77
N LYS A 48 4.31 -12.63 1.00
CA LYS A 48 4.64 -11.22 0.74
C LYS A 48 4.47 -10.86 -0.74
N ALA A 49 4.90 -11.72 -1.66
CA ALA A 49 4.70 -11.53 -3.10
C ALA A 49 3.21 -11.48 -3.45
N ALA A 50 2.38 -12.31 -2.83
CA ALA A 50 0.93 -12.26 -2.98
C ALA A 50 0.34 -10.92 -2.47
N ILE A 51 0.79 -10.43 -1.30
CA ILE A 51 0.38 -9.12 -0.77
C ILE A 51 0.74 -8.00 -1.75
N VAL A 52 1.97 -8.00 -2.29
CA VAL A 52 2.41 -6.99 -3.25
C VAL A 52 1.58 -7.05 -4.53
N ARG A 53 1.36 -8.24 -5.08
CA ARG A 53 0.57 -8.43 -6.31
C ARG A 53 -0.89 -7.97 -6.13
N LEU A 54 -1.57 -8.47 -5.10
CA LEU A 54 -2.97 -8.14 -4.85
C LEU A 54 -3.13 -6.67 -4.47
N GLY A 55 -2.20 -6.13 -3.67
CA GLY A 55 -2.16 -4.70 -3.36
C GLY A 55 -1.96 -3.83 -4.61
N MET A 56 -1.16 -4.27 -5.58
CA MET A 56 -1.01 -3.57 -6.86
C MET A 56 -2.32 -3.58 -7.66
N LEU A 57 -3.05 -4.71 -7.65
CA LEU A 57 -4.37 -4.79 -8.31
C LEU A 57 -5.39 -3.85 -7.64
N GLU A 58 -5.40 -3.76 -6.31
CA GLU A 58 -6.21 -2.77 -5.60
C GLU A 58 -5.80 -1.31 -5.93
N ILE A 59 -4.51 -1.03 -6.10
CA ILE A 59 -4.03 0.29 -6.55
C ILE A 59 -4.59 0.62 -7.94
N ILE A 60 -4.47 -0.31 -8.89
CA ILE A 60 -4.94 -0.14 -10.27
C ILE A 60 -6.45 0.07 -10.29
N GLU A 61 -7.23 -0.82 -9.68
CA GLU A 61 -8.70 -0.74 -9.65
C GLU A 61 -9.17 0.57 -8.97
N PHE A 62 -8.48 1.02 -7.90
CA PHE A 62 -8.81 2.27 -7.24
C PHE A 62 -8.57 3.46 -8.16
N ILE A 63 -7.40 3.52 -8.80
CA ILE A 63 -7.04 4.64 -9.68
C ILE A 63 -7.93 4.65 -10.93
N ASP A 64 -8.10 3.53 -11.62
CA ASP A 64 -8.91 3.43 -12.84
C ASP A 64 -10.38 3.80 -12.60
N PHE A 65 -10.89 3.55 -11.38
CA PHE A 65 -12.24 3.97 -11.00
C PHE A 65 -12.41 5.50 -10.95
N PHE A 66 -11.39 6.24 -10.48
CA PHE A 66 -11.44 7.71 -10.36
C PHE A 66 -10.83 8.44 -11.55
N PHE A 67 -9.86 7.85 -12.22
CA PHE A 67 -9.07 8.40 -13.30
C PHE A 67 -9.11 7.47 -14.51
N LYS A 68 -10.20 7.53 -15.27
CA LYS A 68 -10.43 6.63 -16.43
C LYS A 68 -9.41 6.79 -17.57
N GLU A 69 -8.60 7.83 -17.52
CA GLU A 69 -7.54 8.15 -18.49
C GLU A 69 -6.18 7.58 -18.06
N SER A 70 -6.12 6.85 -16.94
CA SER A 70 -4.93 6.15 -16.48
C SER A 70 -4.35 5.26 -17.59
N ASN A 71 -3.04 5.28 -17.73
CA ASN A 71 -2.35 4.45 -18.69
C ASN A 71 -1.76 3.23 -17.98
N LEU A 72 -2.12 2.03 -18.47
CA LEU A 72 -1.60 0.77 -17.93
C LEU A 72 -0.07 0.77 -17.80
N ARG A 73 0.63 1.41 -18.74
CA ARG A 73 2.09 1.49 -18.75
C ARG A 73 2.66 2.27 -17.56
N THR A 74 1.94 3.28 -17.07
CA THR A 74 2.36 4.11 -15.91
C THR A 74 2.56 3.26 -14.66
N TYR A 75 1.72 2.24 -14.45
CA TYR A 75 1.84 1.31 -13.32
C TYR A 75 3.14 0.48 -13.34
N PHE A 76 3.74 0.28 -14.51
CA PHE A 76 5.01 -0.43 -14.68
C PHE A 76 6.23 0.50 -14.69
N GLU A 77 6.03 1.82 -14.67
CA GLU A 77 7.12 2.78 -14.46
C GLU A 77 7.57 2.78 -12.99
N SER A 78 8.68 3.48 -12.70
CA SER A 78 9.29 3.45 -11.37
C SER A 78 8.35 3.90 -10.24
N CYS A 79 7.36 4.77 -10.52
CA CYS A 79 6.40 5.24 -9.52
C CYS A 79 5.39 4.19 -9.06
N GLY A 80 5.16 3.16 -9.88
CA GLY A 80 4.20 2.08 -9.60
C GLY A 80 4.92 0.87 -9.00
N LEU A 81 5.11 -0.17 -9.82
CA LEU A 81 5.59 -1.48 -9.39
C LEU A 81 6.94 -1.42 -8.64
N ALA A 82 7.93 -0.69 -9.17
CA ALA A 82 9.27 -0.68 -8.56
C ALA A 82 9.26 -0.03 -7.16
N ASP A 83 8.57 1.10 -7.02
CA ASP A 83 8.46 1.81 -5.76
C ASP A 83 7.56 1.07 -4.75
N LEU A 84 6.52 0.39 -5.23
CA LEU A 84 5.73 -0.52 -4.40
C LEU A 84 6.61 -1.64 -3.82
N VAL A 85 7.37 -2.33 -4.68
CA VAL A 85 8.25 -3.43 -4.25
C VAL A 85 9.29 -2.94 -3.24
N THR A 86 10.00 -1.85 -3.51
CA THR A 86 11.03 -1.34 -2.58
C THR A 86 10.42 -0.92 -1.24
N THR A 87 9.24 -0.28 -1.27
CA THR A 87 8.55 0.16 -0.05
C THR A 87 8.07 -1.03 0.78
N CYS A 88 7.57 -2.10 0.15
CA CYS A 88 7.14 -3.33 0.82
C CYS A 88 8.29 -4.16 1.41
N HIS A 89 9.55 -3.94 0.98
CA HIS A 89 10.72 -4.66 1.52
C HIS A 89 11.54 -3.83 2.53
N GLY A 90 11.60 -2.50 2.35
CA GLY A 90 12.47 -1.63 3.17
C GLY A 90 11.81 -0.40 3.79
N GLY A 91 10.55 -0.11 3.45
CA GLY A 91 9.89 1.15 3.81
C GLY A 91 9.54 1.28 5.30
N ARG A 92 9.38 2.53 5.75
CA ARG A 92 8.93 2.85 7.12
C ARG A 92 7.56 2.26 7.43
N ASN A 93 6.63 2.32 6.46
CA ASN A 93 5.30 1.73 6.59
C ASN A 93 5.34 0.19 6.72
N ARG A 94 6.33 -0.48 6.11
CA ARG A 94 6.58 -1.92 6.35
C ARG A 94 6.99 -2.17 7.80
N LYS A 95 7.90 -1.37 8.35
CA LYS A 95 8.30 -1.47 9.77
C LYS A 95 7.11 -1.25 10.72
N LEU A 96 6.20 -0.33 10.38
CA LEU A 96 4.96 -0.15 11.14
C LEU A 96 4.12 -1.43 11.13
N GLY A 97 3.87 -2.00 9.95
CA GLY A 97 3.08 -3.24 9.82
C GLY A 97 3.62 -4.37 10.69
N GLU A 98 4.95 -4.52 10.72
CA GLU A 98 5.63 -5.51 11.55
C GLU A 98 5.45 -5.20 13.05
N ALA A 99 5.65 -3.95 13.46
CA ALA A 99 5.46 -3.53 14.85
C ALA A 99 4.02 -3.71 15.36
N LEU A 100 3.01 -3.54 14.49
CA LEU A 100 1.60 -3.74 14.84
C LEU A 100 1.28 -5.19 15.24
N VAL A 101 2.08 -6.17 14.79
CA VAL A 101 1.95 -7.58 15.17
C VAL A 101 2.46 -7.84 16.57
N TYR A 102 3.58 -7.20 16.94
CA TYR A 102 4.25 -7.43 18.22
C TYR A 102 3.81 -6.49 19.35
N SER A 103 2.99 -5.49 19.05
CA SER A 103 2.64 -4.42 19.98
C SER A 103 1.18 -3.98 19.88
N ASN A 104 0.60 -3.66 21.04
CA ASN A 104 -0.71 -3.02 21.17
C ASN A 104 -0.63 -1.49 21.32
N LYS A 105 0.57 -0.90 21.22
CA LYS A 105 0.78 0.54 21.26
C LYS A 105 -0.05 1.26 20.20
N THR A 106 -0.40 2.50 20.49
CA THR A 106 -1.02 3.42 19.53
C THR A 106 -0.06 3.75 18.38
N LEU A 107 -0.60 4.24 17.27
CA LEU A 107 0.23 4.66 16.13
C LEU A 107 1.19 5.80 16.52
N ILE A 108 0.77 6.69 17.42
CA ILE A 108 1.58 7.83 17.91
C ILE A 108 2.80 7.30 18.68
N GLU A 109 2.59 6.39 19.63
CA GLU A 109 3.70 5.79 20.40
C GLU A 109 4.68 5.03 19.49
N LEU A 110 4.17 4.27 18.51
CA LEU A 110 5.00 3.57 17.53
C LEU A 110 5.77 4.55 16.63
N GLU A 111 5.19 5.69 16.29
CA GLU A 111 5.82 6.71 15.48
C GLU A 111 6.99 7.37 16.23
N GLU A 112 6.78 7.75 17.48
CA GLU A 112 7.83 8.31 18.35
C GLU A 112 9.01 7.33 18.52
N GLU A 113 8.71 6.05 18.75
CA GLU A 113 9.70 5.00 18.98
C GLU A 113 10.50 4.63 17.73
N ILE A 114 9.82 4.45 16.58
CA ILE A 114 10.43 3.90 15.37
C ILE A 114 11.02 5.00 14.48
N LEU A 115 10.37 6.17 14.42
CA LEU A 115 10.64 7.17 13.39
C LEU A 115 11.31 8.46 13.88
N LYS A 116 11.46 8.67 15.20
CA LYS A 116 12.23 9.78 15.78
C LYS A 116 11.91 11.16 15.14
N GLY A 117 10.63 11.46 14.92
CA GLY A 117 10.15 12.72 14.37
C GLY A 117 9.68 12.69 12.90
N GLN A 118 9.66 11.52 12.26
CA GLN A 118 8.96 11.33 10.97
C GLN A 118 7.61 10.64 11.18
N SER A 119 6.71 10.70 10.19
CA SER A 119 5.37 10.11 10.30
C SER A 119 5.10 8.95 9.35
N PHE A 120 4.26 8.01 9.80
CA PHE A 120 3.71 6.95 8.97
C PHE A 120 2.56 7.46 8.11
N GLN A 121 2.80 7.62 6.81
CA GLN A 121 1.75 8.04 5.87
C GLN A 121 0.72 6.93 5.58
N GLY A 122 1.10 5.66 5.68
CA GLY A 122 0.23 4.51 5.36
C GLY A 122 -1.12 4.54 6.08
N PRO A 123 -1.17 4.68 7.42
CA PRO A 123 -2.42 4.78 8.16
C PRO A 123 -3.31 5.96 7.76
N LEU A 124 -2.71 7.13 7.45
CA LEU A 124 -3.43 8.32 7.03
C LEU A 124 -4.09 8.11 5.65
N VAL A 125 -3.32 7.56 4.70
CA VAL A 125 -3.83 7.22 3.37
C VAL A 125 -4.90 6.15 3.45
N ALA A 126 -4.69 5.09 4.25
CA ALA A 126 -5.66 4.01 4.44
C ALA A 126 -7.00 4.53 4.99
N LYS A 127 -6.96 5.50 5.91
CA LYS A 127 -8.17 6.17 6.41
C LYS A 127 -8.91 6.92 5.32
N ALA A 128 -8.22 7.75 4.55
CA ALA A 128 -8.83 8.52 3.47
C ALA A 128 -9.46 7.60 2.39
N VAL A 129 -8.73 6.57 1.98
CA VAL A 129 -9.20 5.54 1.03
C VAL A 129 -10.44 4.83 1.58
N PHE A 130 -10.42 4.39 2.84
CA PHE A 130 -11.56 3.71 3.45
C PHE A 130 -12.83 4.58 3.46
N GLU A 131 -12.70 5.87 3.80
CA GLU A 131 -13.83 6.82 3.79
C GLU A 131 -14.43 6.98 2.39
N ILE A 132 -13.57 7.09 1.36
CA ILE A 132 -13.99 7.12 -0.05
C ILE A 132 -14.72 5.84 -0.44
N LEU A 133 -14.12 4.68 -0.18
CA LEU A 133 -14.70 3.38 -0.51
C LEU A 133 -16.04 3.14 0.18
N LYS A 134 -16.17 3.56 1.44
CA LYS A 134 -17.43 3.51 2.18
C LYS A 134 -18.50 4.38 1.52
N SER A 135 -18.17 5.61 1.12
CA SER A 135 -19.10 6.50 0.43
C SER A 135 -19.58 5.95 -0.92
N LYS A 136 -18.73 5.18 -1.61
CA LYS A 136 -19.01 4.56 -2.91
C LYS A 136 -19.61 3.15 -2.81
N LYS A 137 -19.77 2.61 -1.59
CA LYS A 137 -20.20 1.21 -1.34
C LYS A 137 -19.29 0.18 -2.02
N MET A 138 -17.98 0.42 -2.01
CA MET A 138 -16.98 -0.42 -2.66
C MET A 138 -16.03 -1.13 -1.68
N VAL A 139 -16.27 -1.04 -0.37
CA VAL A 139 -15.39 -1.61 0.68
C VAL A 139 -15.01 -3.07 0.41
N GLU A 140 -15.97 -3.90 -0.03
CA GLU A 140 -15.74 -5.33 -0.29
C GLU A 140 -14.81 -5.61 -1.47
N LYS A 141 -14.60 -4.62 -2.37
CA LYS A 141 -13.69 -4.76 -3.52
C LYS A 141 -12.21 -4.57 -3.16
N PHE A 142 -11.90 -3.95 -2.01
CA PHE A 142 -10.53 -3.58 -1.62
C PHE A 142 -10.16 -4.14 -0.24
N PRO A 143 -10.18 -5.46 -0.07
CA PRO A 143 -10.00 -6.09 1.24
C PRO A 143 -8.65 -5.76 1.90
N ILE A 144 -7.55 -5.56 1.16
CA ILE A 144 -6.24 -5.21 1.73
C ILE A 144 -6.26 -3.79 2.27
N PHE A 145 -6.69 -2.80 1.49
CA PHE A 145 -6.79 -1.41 1.95
C PHE A 145 -7.68 -1.29 3.19
N VAL A 146 -8.81 -1.99 3.18
CA VAL A 146 -9.77 -2.01 4.28
C VAL A 146 -9.17 -2.69 5.52
N ALA A 147 -8.54 -3.86 5.36
CA ALA A 147 -7.92 -4.57 6.47
C ALA A 147 -6.82 -3.75 7.13
N VAL A 148 -5.94 -3.12 6.33
CA VAL A 148 -4.89 -2.23 6.85
C VAL A 148 -5.50 -1.08 7.65
N HIS A 149 -6.54 -0.42 7.12
CA HIS A 149 -7.23 0.64 7.85
C HIS A 149 -7.79 0.15 9.20
N LEU A 150 -8.52 -0.97 9.21
CA LEU A 150 -9.15 -1.50 10.42
C LEU A 150 -8.12 -1.97 11.45
N ILE A 151 -7.01 -2.57 11.01
CA ILE A 151 -5.91 -2.98 11.88
C ILE A 151 -5.22 -1.76 12.50
N CYS A 152 -4.94 -0.71 11.71
CA CYS A 152 -4.38 0.54 12.22
C CYS A 152 -5.30 1.22 13.25
N GLN A 153 -6.63 1.02 13.14
CA GLN A 153 -7.62 1.48 14.13
C GLN A 153 -7.87 0.50 15.27
N ARG A 154 -7.16 -0.64 15.33
CA ARG A 154 -7.36 -1.73 16.30
C ARG A 154 -8.78 -2.30 16.30
N LYS A 155 -9.48 -2.22 15.17
CA LYS A 155 -10.82 -2.80 14.94
C LYS A 155 -10.77 -4.18 14.29
N MET A 156 -9.59 -4.61 13.84
CA MET A 156 -9.32 -5.93 13.29
C MET A 156 -7.98 -6.42 13.85
N LYS A 157 -7.87 -7.72 14.14
CA LYS A 157 -6.62 -8.32 14.60
C LYS A 157 -5.67 -8.51 13.43
N THR A 158 -4.37 -8.33 13.65
CA THR A 158 -3.36 -8.55 12.59
C THR A 158 -3.36 -9.99 12.08
N SER A 159 -3.69 -10.97 12.92
CA SER A 159 -3.81 -12.39 12.53
C SER A 159 -4.92 -12.64 11.50
N GLU A 160 -5.92 -11.77 11.43
CA GLU A 160 -7.03 -11.87 10.47
C GLU A 160 -6.67 -11.28 9.11
N PHE A 161 -5.53 -10.59 8.98
CA PHE A 161 -5.11 -9.95 7.72
C PHE A 161 -5.01 -10.96 6.57
N ILE A 162 -4.59 -12.20 6.83
CA ILE A 162 -4.50 -13.25 5.81
C ILE A 162 -5.84 -13.52 5.10
N ASN A 163 -6.97 -13.29 5.77
CA ASN A 163 -8.30 -13.46 5.19
C ASN A 163 -8.58 -12.45 4.06
N SER A 164 -7.93 -11.28 4.09
CA SER A 164 -8.01 -10.29 3.00
C SER A 164 -7.39 -10.78 1.70
N LEU A 165 -6.41 -11.68 1.81
CA LEU A 165 -5.75 -12.31 0.66
C LEU A 165 -6.54 -13.54 0.20
N MET A 166 -6.89 -14.45 1.11
CA MET A 166 -7.57 -15.70 0.75
C MET A 166 -8.94 -15.49 0.09
N ASN A 167 -9.66 -14.44 0.50
CA ASN A 167 -10.99 -14.13 -0.01
C ASN A 167 -10.98 -12.97 -1.02
N HIS A 168 -9.82 -12.63 -1.57
CA HIS A 168 -9.68 -11.49 -2.48
C HIS A 168 -10.58 -11.66 -3.73
N PRO A 169 -11.33 -10.63 -4.16
CA PRO A 169 -12.23 -10.71 -5.31
C PRO A 169 -11.57 -11.20 -6.60
N GLU A 170 -10.30 -10.86 -6.82
CA GLU A 170 -9.45 -11.31 -7.94
C GLU A 170 -9.31 -12.83 -8.09
N HIS A 171 -9.67 -13.63 -7.08
CA HIS A 171 -9.70 -15.09 -7.21
C HIS A 171 -10.99 -15.62 -7.83
N LYS A 172 -12.05 -14.81 -7.89
CA LYS A 172 -13.38 -15.19 -8.39
C LYS A 172 -13.63 -14.78 -9.85
N THR A 173 -12.69 -14.06 -10.45
CA THR A 173 -12.77 -13.52 -11.82
C THR A 173 -12.35 -14.51 -12.91
N HIS A 174 -12.28 -15.81 -12.60
CA HIS A 174 -11.97 -16.90 -13.53
C HIS A 174 -13.02 -18.01 -13.47
#